data_AF-A0A2T9YDT7-F1
#
_entry.id   AF-A0A2T9YDT7-F1
#
_cell.length_a   1.000
_cell.length_b   1.000
_cell.length_c   1.000
_cell.angle_alpha   90.00
_cell.angle_beta   90.00
_cell.angle_gamma   90.00
#
_symmetry.space_group_name_H-M   'P 1'
#
loop_
_entity.id
_entity.type
_entity.pdbx_description
1 polymer ?
#
loop_
_entity_poly.entity_id
_entity_poly.type
_entity_poly.pdbx_seq_one_letter_code
_entity_poly.pdbx_strand_id
1 'polypeptide(L)'
;MEHKQYIPTIELLNCSKLLTKKTTDDQKIAGLMVLPYILNKESSKDAYEYVFKRMDWGFVKRIFVSGFKNIDNGSDNTSLAEKGSQYLHIASSIIALFLCNGKEDTVDLVIQNLCCALMVKSIDKILNIAEDWLENTIKVLQSGIFLN
;
A
#
# COMPACT_ATOMS: atom_id res chain seq x y z
N MET A 1 28.28 0.79 16.47
CA MET A 1 27.93 1.60 15.28
C MET A 1 26.66 2.34 15.61
N GLU A 2 26.71 3.67 15.72
CA GLU A 2 25.51 4.48 15.94
C GLU A 2 24.61 4.35 14.69
N HIS A 3 23.43 3.75 14.85
CA HIS A 3 22.39 3.84 13.83
C HIS A 3 22.00 5.32 13.73
N LYS A 4 22.47 6.03 12.69
CA LYS A 4 21.96 7.36 12.38
C LYS A 4 20.45 7.25 12.19
N GLN A 5 19.71 7.84 13.11
CA GLN A 5 18.25 7.89 13.05
C GLN A 5 17.85 8.77 11.87
N TYR A 6 17.07 8.22 10.94
CA TYR A 6 16.51 8.98 9.83
C TYR A 6 15.58 10.10 10.35
N ILE A 7 15.74 11.29 9.77
CA ILE A 7 14.98 12.49 10.13
C ILE A 7 13.99 12.78 8.99
N PRO A 8 12.67 12.59 9.20
CA PRO A 8 11.67 12.81 8.16
C PRO A 8 11.47 14.30 7.88
N THR A 9 11.07 14.65 6.65
CA THR A 9 10.54 15.98 6.37
C THR A 9 9.26 16.26 7.17
N ILE A 10 8.87 17.52 7.30
CA ILE A 10 7.61 17.90 7.96
C ILE A 10 6.41 17.28 7.24
N GLU A 11 6.45 17.22 5.91
CA GLU A 11 5.41 16.61 5.07
C GLU A 11 5.27 15.12 5.38
N LEU A 12 6.37 14.37 5.37
CA LEU A 12 6.37 12.94 5.69
C LEU A 12 5.99 12.67 7.14
N LEU A 13 6.45 13.51 8.07
CA LEU A 13 6.07 13.43 9.47
C LEU A 13 4.56 13.57 9.65
N ASN A 14 3.96 14.58 9.03
CA ASN A 14 2.52 14.83 9.13
C ASN A 14 1.71 13.72 8.45
N CYS A 15 2.11 13.28 7.26
CA CYS A 15 1.50 12.13 6.59
C CYS A 15 1.57 10.88 7.48
N SER A 16 2.73 10.56 8.04
CA SER A 16 2.92 9.36 8.88
C SER A 16 2.04 9.35 10.14
N LYS A 17 1.68 10.51 10.70
CA LYS A 17 0.75 10.61 11.83
C LYS A 17 -0.67 10.17 11.44
N LEU A 18 -1.09 10.48 10.21
CA LEU A 18 -2.39 10.09 9.67
C LEU A 18 -2.52 8.57 9.50
N LEU A 19 -1.41 7.88 9.30
CA LEU A 19 -1.37 6.45 8.98
C LEU A 19 -1.34 5.53 10.20
N THR A 20 -1.33 6.09 11.42
CA THR A 20 -1.22 5.29 12.65
C THR A 20 -2.56 4.67 13.08
N LYS A 21 -2.52 3.71 14.00
CA LYS A 21 -3.74 3.10 14.58
C LYS A 21 -4.66 4.07 15.32
N LYS A 22 -4.18 5.28 15.67
CA LYS A 22 -4.91 6.25 16.50
C LYS A 22 -5.83 7.18 15.70
N THR A 23 -5.74 7.17 14.38
CA THR A 23 -6.50 8.07 13.49
C THR A 23 -7.76 7.40 12.97
N THR A 24 -8.66 8.18 12.38
CA THR A 24 -9.87 7.66 11.72
C THR A 24 -9.52 6.97 10.40
N ASP A 25 -10.44 6.21 9.83
CA ASP A 25 -10.20 5.55 8.54
C ASP A 25 -10.13 6.56 7.39
N ASP A 26 -10.93 7.62 7.41
CA ASP A 26 -10.85 8.72 6.42
C ASP A 26 -9.49 9.42 6.45
N GLN A 27 -8.94 9.65 7.64
CA GLN A 27 -7.60 10.21 7.81
C GLN A 27 -6.53 9.29 7.22
N LYS A 28 -6.65 7.97 7.45
CA LYS A 28 -5.73 6.99 6.85
C LYS A 28 -5.84 6.97 5.33
N ILE A 29 -7.06 6.98 4.78
CA ILE A 29 -7.26 7.05 3.32
C ILE A 29 -6.59 8.29 2.75
N ALA A 30 -6.86 9.47 3.32
CA ALA A 30 -6.23 10.71 2.88
C ALA A 30 -4.69 10.61 2.95
N GLY A 31 -4.15 10.04 4.03
CA GLY A 31 -2.72 9.78 4.18
C GLY A 31 -2.17 8.86 3.10
N LEU A 32 -2.83 7.72 2.81
CA LEU A 32 -2.39 6.75 1.81
C LEU A 32 -2.44 7.33 0.39
N MET A 33 -3.41 8.19 0.08
CA MET A 33 -3.52 8.81 -1.24
C MET A 33 -2.36 9.77 -1.53
N VAL A 34 -1.88 10.51 -0.53
CA VAL A 34 -0.78 11.48 -0.70
C VAL A 34 0.60 10.88 -0.49
N LEU A 35 0.69 9.74 0.21
CA LEU A 35 1.96 9.13 0.60
C LEU A 35 2.92 8.85 -0.58
N PRO A 36 2.48 8.27 -1.73
CA PRO A 36 3.38 7.99 -2.85
C PRO A 36 4.11 9.24 -3.35
N TYR A 37 3.38 10.37 -3.44
CA TYR A 37 3.94 11.64 -3.88
C TYR A 37 5.01 12.17 -2.91
N ILE A 38 4.77 12.08 -1.60
CA ILE A 38 5.72 12.54 -0.58
C ILE A 38 6.97 11.65 -0.58
N LEU A 39 6.81 10.32 -0.65
CA LEU A 39 7.94 9.40 -0.66
C LEU A 39 8.78 9.49 -1.95
N ASN A 40 8.16 9.79 -3.09
CA ASN A 40 8.88 10.02 -4.34
C ASN A 40 9.84 11.22 -4.24
N LYS A 41 9.40 12.33 -3.60
CA LYS A 41 10.25 13.50 -3.35
C LYS A 41 11.46 13.21 -2.47
N GLU A 42 11.30 12.36 -1.46
CA GLU A 42 12.37 12.02 -0.52
C GLU A 42 13.41 11.08 -1.16
N SER A 43 13.02 10.24 -2.13
CA SER A 43 13.90 9.35 -2.91
C SER A 43 14.90 8.55 -2.04
N SER A 44 14.51 8.18 -0.81
CA SER A 44 15.37 7.51 0.17
C SER A 44 14.70 6.26 0.73
N LYS A 45 15.39 5.11 0.67
CA LYS A 45 14.92 3.84 1.26
C LYS A 45 14.66 3.95 2.77
N ASP A 46 15.35 4.85 3.47
CA ASP A 46 15.12 5.10 4.90
C ASP A 46 13.77 5.78 5.16
N ALA A 47 13.27 6.60 4.22
CA ALA A 47 11.95 7.22 4.30
C ALA A 47 10.83 6.16 4.21
N TYR A 48 10.97 5.19 3.30
CA TYR A 48 10.06 4.05 3.21
C TYR A 48 10.06 3.26 4.52
N GLU A 49 11.24 2.89 5.03
CA GLU A 49 11.37 2.17 6.30
C GLU A 49 10.73 2.94 7.49
N TYR A 50 10.92 4.27 7.52
CA TYR A 50 10.35 5.15 8.54
C TYR A 50 8.82 5.10 8.56
N VAL A 51 8.19 5.16 7.39
CA VAL A 51 6.73 5.09 7.26
C VAL A 51 6.22 3.68 7.52
N PHE A 52 6.89 2.67 6.96
CA PHE A 52 6.54 1.26 7.11
C PHE A 52 6.29 0.89 8.58
N LYS A 53 7.21 1.30 9.46
CA LYS A 53 7.16 1.03 10.92
C LYS A 53 6.01 1.71 11.65
N ARG A 54 5.44 2.79 11.10
CA ARG A 54 4.39 3.61 11.73
C ARG A 54 3.01 3.34 11.16
N MET A 55 2.95 2.82 9.95
CA MET A 55 1.71 2.58 9.23
C MET A 55 0.90 1.45 9.86
N ASP A 56 -0.42 1.67 9.98
CA ASP A 56 -1.37 0.63 10.35
C ASP A 56 -1.59 -0.32 9.16
N TRP A 57 -0.70 -1.30 9.01
CA TRP A 57 -0.84 -2.38 8.03
C TRP A 57 -2.13 -3.20 8.22
N GLY A 58 -2.68 -3.21 9.44
CA GLY A 58 -3.99 -3.79 9.69
C GLY A 58 -5.10 -3.07 8.93
N PHE A 59 -5.01 -1.74 8.80
CA PHE A 59 -5.93 -0.96 7.98
C PHE A 59 -5.76 -1.23 6.48
N VAL A 60 -4.52 -1.25 5.98
CA VAL A 60 -4.23 -1.57 4.56
C VAL A 60 -4.82 -2.94 4.20
N LYS A 61 -4.63 -3.95 5.07
CA LYS A 61 -5.27 -5.27 4.92
C LYS A 61 -6.80 -5.19 4.93
N ARG A 62 -7.41 -4.40 5.84
CA ARG A 62 -8.88 -4.25 5.91
C ARG A 62 -9.45 -3.66 4.64
N ILE A 63 -8.86 -2.60 4.08
CA ILE A 63 -9.37 -1.98 2.84
C ILE A 63 -9.16 -2.92 1.65
N PHE A 64 -8.05 -3.67 1.60
CA PHE A 64 -7.81 -4.66 0.55
C PHE A 64 -8.88 -5.77 0.57
N VAL A 65 -9.13 -6.38 1.74
CA VAL A 65 -10.16 -7.43 1.87
C VAL A 65 -11.58 -6.89 1.63
N SER A 66 -11.87 -5.68 2.12
CA SER A 66 -13.17 -5.03 1.89
C SER A 66 -13.39 -4.70 0.42
N GLY A 67 -12.32 -4.36 -0.29
CA GLY A 67 -12.32 -4.12 -1.73
C GLY A 67 -12.84 -5.32 -2.51
N PHE A 68 -12.27 -6.51 -2.28
CA PHE A 68 -12.76 -7.76 -2.90
C PHE A 68 -14.22 -8.04 -2.56
N LYS A 69 -14.59 -7.96 -1.27
CA LYS A 69 -15.97 -8.20 -0.84
C LYS A 69 -16.98 -7.26 -1.50
N ASN A 70 -16.61 -5.99 -1.69
CA ASN A 70 -17.49 -5.00 -2.29
C ASN A 70 -17.65 -5.20 -3.80
N ILE A 71 -16.62 -5.71 -4.48
CA ILE A 71 -16.71 -6.11 -5.89
C ILE A 71 -17.59 -7.36 -6.03
N ASP A 72 -17.34 -8.40 -5.23
CA ASP A 72 -18.09 -9.66 -5.27
C ASP A 72 -19.58 -9.46 -4.96
N ASN A 73 -19.90 -8.61 -3.98
CA ASN A 73 -21.27 -8.26 -3.61
C ASN A 73 -21.87 -7.13 -4.46
N GLY A 74 -21.09 -6.53 -5.36
CA GLY A 74 -21.42 -5.35 -6.14
C GLY A 74 -22.05 -5.65 -7.50
N SER A 75 -22.35 -6.91 -7.81
CA SER A 75 -22.87 -7.33 -9.14
C SER A 75 -24.08 -6.52 -9.61
N ASP A 76 -24.91 -6.05 -8.67
CA ASP A 76 -26.11 -5.25 -8.94
C ASP A 76 -26.07 -3.84 -8.32
N ASN A 77 -24.96 -3.45 -7.68
CA ASN A 77 -24.82 -2.16 -6.99
C ASN A 77 -23.52 -1.46 -7.42
N THR A 78 -23.64 -0.61 -8.44
CA THR A 78 -22.53 0.16 -9.04
C THR A 78 -21.75 0.96 -8.00
N SER A 79 -22.42 1.59 -7.04
CA SER A 79 -21.74 2.40 -6.01
C SER A 79 -20.87 1.55 -5.09
N LEU A 80 -21.32 0.34 -4.75
CA LEU A 80 -20.55 -0.59 -3.93
C LEU A 80 -19.33 -1.11 -4.69
N ALA A 81 -19.51 -1.47 -5.96
CA ALA A 81 -18.43 -1.91 -6.84
C ALA A 81 -17.36 -0.82 -7.04
N GLU A 82 -17.77 0.44 -7.27
CA GLU A 82 -16.88 1.60 -7.38
C GLU A 82 -16.05 1.79 -6.10
N LYS A 83 -16.70 1.74 -4.94
CA LYS A 83 -16.02 1.84 -3.64
C LYS A 83 -15.04 0.68 -3.43
N GLY A 84 -15.41 -0.53 -3.85
CA GLY A 84 -14.54 -1.70 -3.82
C GLY A 84 -13.28 -1.51 -4.68
N SER A 85 -13.46 -1.03 -5.92
CA SER A 85 -12.38 -0.72 -6.85
C SER A 85 -11.41 0.33 -6.29
N GLN A 86 -11.92 1.42 -5.71
CA GLN A 86 -11.09 2.45 -5.08
C GLN A 86 -10.24 1.89 -3.94
N TYR A 87 -10.83 1.07 -3.07
CA TYR A 87 -10.12 0.46 -1.95
C TYR A 87 -9.00 -0.49 -2.40
N LEU A 88 -9.27 -1.31 -3.42
CA LEU A 88 -8.24 -2.19 -3.97
C LEU A 88 -7.14 -1.39 -4.67
N HIS A 89 -7.48 -0.31 -5.38
CA HIS A 89 -6.49 0.55 -6.04
C HIS A 89 -5.54 1.21 -5.03
N ILE A 90 -6.08 1.80 -3.95
CA ILE A 90 -5.28 2.41 -2.89
C ILE A 90 -4.37 1.36 -2.24
N ALA A 91 -4.93 0.23 -1.82
CA ALA A 91 -4.16 -0.82 -1.15
C ALA A 91 -3.04 -1.38 -2.03
N SER A 92 -3.36 -1.68 -3.29
CA SER A 92 -2.39 -2.25 -4.25
C SER A 92 -1.26 -1.26 -4.55
N SER A 93 -1.60 0.02 -4.71
CA SER A 93 -0.60 1.08 -4.95
C SER A 93 0.38 1.20 -3.79
N ILE A 94 -0.12 1.11 -2.54
CA ILE A 94 0.71 1.15 -1.33
C ILE A 94 1.58 -0.10 -1.22
N ILE A 95 1.03 -1.28 -1.47
CA ILE A 95 1.79 -2.54 -1.47
C ILE A 95 2.94 -2.45 -2.49
N ALA A 96 2.63 -2.08 -3.73
CA ALA A 96 3.60 -1.91 -4.81
C ALA A 96 4.70 -0.90 -4.46
N LEU A 97 4.32 0.23 -3.85
CA LEU A 97 5.24 1.26 -3.42
C LEU A 97 6.33 0.70 -2.50
N PHE A 98 5.97 -0.11 -1.51
CA PHE A 98 6.91 -0.72 -0.59
C PHE A 98 7.67 -1.92 -1.19
N LEU A 99 7.04 -2.73 -2.04
CA LEU A 99 7.71 -3.83 -2.74
C LEU A 99 8.87 -3.34 -3.63
N CYS A 100 8.69 -2.20 -4.31
CA CYS A 100 9.69 -1.71 -5.25
C CYS A 100 10.75 -0.81 -4.63
N ASN A 101 10.42 -0.09 -3.55
CA ASN A 101 11.30 0.94 -3.00
C ASN A 101 11.76 0.66 -1.57
N GLY A 102 11.17 -0.35 -0.91
CA GLY A 102 11.54 -0.74 0.44
C GLY A 102 12.96 -1.31 0.54
N LYS A 103 13.42 -1.44 1.79
CA LYS A 103 14.54 -2.33 2.11
C LYS A 103 14.08 -3.79 2.07
N GLU A 104 15.02 -4.71 1.91
CA GLU A 104 14.76 -6.15 1.83
C GLU A 104 13.85 -6.64 2.98
N ASP A 105 14.19 -6.32 4.23
CA ASP A 105 13.35 -6.66 5.40
C ASP A 105 11.92 -6.11 5.31
N THR A 106 11.76 -4.88 4.80
CA THR A 106 10.44 -4.27 4.59
C THR A 106 9.68 -5.02 3.50
N VAL A 107 10.33 -5.33 2.39
CA VAL A 107 9.73 -6.06 1.26
C VAL A 107 9.22 -7.43 1.73
N ASP A 108 10.04 -8.17 2.48
CA ASP A 108 9.65 -9.48 3.03
C ASP A 108 8.42 -9.38 3.94
N LEU A 109 8.37 -8.36 4.80
CA LEU A 109 7.21 -8.14 5.66
C LEU A 109 5.95 -7.73 4.87
N VAL A 110 6.08 -6.96 3.78
CA VAL A 110 4.95 -6.64 2.89
C VAL A 110 4.41 -7.93 2.25
N ILE A 111 5.30 -8.78 1.73
CA ILE A 111 4.96 -10.06 1.12
C ILE A 111 4.22 -10.95 2.13
N GLN A 112 4.73 -11.08 3.35
CA GLN A 112 4.10 -11.86 4.40
C GLN A 112 2.70 -11.33 4.75
N ASN A 113 2.55 -10.01 4.87
CA ASN A 113 1.26 -9.37 5.13
C ASN A 113 0.25 -9.63 4.00
N LEU A 114 0.70 -9.57 2.75
CA LEU A 114 -0.12 -9.87 1.57
C LEU A 114 -0.57 -11.34 1.55
N CYS A 115 0.35 -12.28 1.78
CA CYS A 115 0.04 -13.70 1.87
C CYS A 115 -0.98 -13.98 2.99
N CYS A 116 -0.79 -13.36 4.16
CA CYS A 116 -1.72 -13.44 5.29
C CYS A 116 -3.09 -12.80 4.98
N ALA A 117 -3.16 -11.79 4.13
CA ALA A 117 -4.41 -11.14 3.75
C ALA A 117 -5.23 -12.01 2.79
N LEU A 118 -4.56 -12.71 1.89
CA LEU A 118 -5.19 -13.50 0.84
C LEU A 118 -5.38 -14.97 1.23
N MET A 119 -4.98 -15.38 2.46
CA MET A 119 -5.07 -16.75 2.96
C MET A 119 -4.41 -17.79 2.01
N VAL A 120 -3.35 -17.37 1.32
CA VAL A 120 -2.59 -18.20 0.37
C VAL A 120 -1.22 -18.51 0.95
N LYS A 121 -0.79 -19.76 0.76
CA LYS A 121 0.49 -20.28 1.27
C LYS A 121 1.70 -19.88 0.42
N SER A 122 1.49 -19.47 -0.84
CA SER A 122 2.54 -18.91 -1.71
C SER A 122 1.98 -17.85 -2.64
N ILE A 123 2.85 -16.94 -3.08
CA ILE A 123 2.58 -15.82 -3.99
C ILE A 123 2.00 -16.31 -5.32
N ASP A 124 2.33 -17.52 -5.77
CA ASP A 124 1.97 -18.06 -7.09
C ASP A 124 0.46 -18.11 -7.36
N LYS A 125 -0.35 -18.32 -6.32
CA LYS A 125 -1.83 -18.28 -6.46
C LYS A 125 -2.40 -16.86 -6.55
N ILE A 126 -1.69 -15.87 -6.01
CA ILE A 126 -2.05 -14.46 -6.13
C ILE A 126 -1.78 -14.01 -7.57
N LEU A 127 -0.64 -14.39 -8.13
CA LEU A 127 -0.26 -14.08 -9.52
C LEU A 127 -1.32 -14.59 -10.52
N ASN A 128 -1.93 -15.75 -10.26
CA ASN A 128 -2.96 -16.34 -11.12
C ASN A 128 -4.37 -15.73 -10.96
N ILE A 129 -4.72 -15.16 -9.79
CA ILE A 129 -6.04 -14.53 -9.57
C ILE A 129 -6.00 -13.04 -9.91
N ALA A 130 -4.84 -12.42 -9.71
CA ALA A 130 -4.60 -11.02 -9.94
C ALA A 130 -3.85 -10.79 -11.25
N GLU A 131 -3.90 -11.69 -12.23
CA GLU A 131 -3.06 -11.61 -13.45
C GLU A 131 -3.21 -10.25 -14.15
N ASP A 132 -4.45 -9.74 -14.30
CA ASP A 132 -4.74 -8.41 -14.83
C ASP A 132 -4.34 -7.25 -13.90
N TRP A 133 -4.38 -7.48 -12.59
CA TRP A 133 -4.13 -6.47 -11.55
C TRP A 133 -2.65 -6.31 -11.26
N LEU A 134 -1.93 -7.41 -11.29
CA LEU A 134 -0.51 -7.54 -11.10
C LEU A 134 0.20 -7.25 -12.41
N GLU A 135 -0.34 -7.58 -13.59
CA GLU A 135 0.11 -6.98 -14.84
C GLU A 135 -0.07 -5.47 -14.80
N ASN A 136 -1.20 -4.92 -14.35
CA ASN A 136 -1.36 -3.47 -14.26
C ASN A 136 -0.46 -2.85 -13.19
N THR A 137 -0.29 -3.51 -12.05
CA THR A 137 0.61 -3.04 -10.99
C THR A 137 2.06 -3.13 -11.44
N ILE A 138 2.49 -4.25 -12.04
CA ILE A 138 3.82 -4.44 -12.64
C ILE A 138 4.01 -3.52 -13.85
N LYS A 139 3.01 -3.31 -14.71
CA LYS A 139 3.05 -2.34 -15.82
C LYS A 139 3.17 -0.93 -15.27
N VAL A 140 2.47 -0.55 -14.21
CA VAL A 140 2.65 0.76 -13.52
C VAL A 140 4.04 0.85 -12.89
N LEU A 141 4.56 -0.24 -12.32
CA LEU A 141 5.92 -0.33 -11.75
C LEU A 141 7.04 -0.33 -12.83
N GLN A 142 6.78 -0.85 -14.02
CA GLN A 142 7.73 -0.94 -15.15
C GLN A 142 7.65 0.29 -16.07
N SER A 143 6.48 0.91 -16.20
CA SER A 143 6.25 2.07 -17.06
C SER A 143 6.73 3.38 -16.46
N GLY A 144 7.05 3.41 -15.16
CA GLY A 144 7.54 4.62 -14.52
C GLY A 144 6.61 5.83 -14.71
N ILE A 145 5.29 5.63 -14.82
CA ILE A 145 4.33 6.73 -15.14
C ILE A 145 4.11 7.71 -13.95
N PHE A 146 4.93 7.63 -12.90
CA PHE A 146 5.14 8.72 -11.95
C PHE A 146 6.46 9.49 -12.16
N LEU A 147 7.14 9.26 -13.28
CA LEU A 147 8.25 10.04 -13.82
C LEU A 147 7.80 10.72 -15.12
N ASN A 148 6.90 11.70 -14.98
CA ASN A 148 6.84 12.91 -15.81
C ASN A 148 6.06 13.99 -15.05
#